data_AF-A0A970XKQ0-F1
#
_entry.id   AF-A0A970XKQ0-F1
#
_cell.length_a   1.000
_cell.length_b   1.000
_cell.length_c   1.000
_cell.angle_alpha   90.00
_cell.angle_beta   90.00
_cell.angle_gamma   90.00
#
_symmetry.space_group_name_H-M   'P 1'
#
loop_
_entity.id
_entity.type
_entity.pdbx_description
1 polymer ?
#
loop_
_entity_poly.entity_id
_entity_poly.type
_entity_poly.pdbx_seq_one_letter_code
_entity_poly.pdbx_strand_id
1 'polypeptide(L)'
;MKKTVLAVAALLIVCALAACNQTVKQVDLDTVMSDIENSVSLPEMMELNADNLSEYGIDASDAKQFVFRIDKSGIKADEVAMFEANDADAAARIKEKLEAHLAQRANEFNNYLP
;
A
#
# COMPACT_ATOMS: atom_id res chain seq x y z
N MET A 1 41.74 7.94 -33.53
CA MET A 1 41.69 7.49 -32.13
C MET A 1 40.84 8.41 -31.25
N LYS A 2 41.07 9.73 -31.19
CA LYS A 2 40.24 10.64 -30.35
C LYS A 2 38.77 10.80 -30.79
N LYS A 3 38.51 10.81 -32.11
CA LYS A 3 37.14 10.97 -32.68
C LYS A 3 36.30 9.70 -32.61
N THR A 4 36.93 8.53 -32.62
CA THR A 4 36.27 7.21 -32.54
C THR A 4 35.93 6.85 -31.10
N VAL A 5 36.74 7.26 -30.12
CA VAL A 5 36.44 7.09 -28.69
C VAL A 5 35.23 7.92 -28.26
N LEU A 6 35.08 9.13 -28.79
CA LEU A 6 33.95 10.01 -28.47
C LEU A 6 32.61 9.47 -29.00
N ALA A 7 32.62 8.83 -30.18
CA ALA A 7 31.42 8.24 -30.78
C ALA A 7 30.92 7.00 -30.02
N VAL A 8 31.83 6.18 -29.49
CA VAL A 8 31.49 4.99 -28.69
C VAL A 8 30.95 5.39 -27.31
N ALA A 9 31.50 6.44 -26.70
CA ALA A 9 31.01 6.97 -25.42
C ALA A 9 29.60 7.57 -25.53
N ALA A 10 29.29 8.26 -26.64
CA ALA A 10 27.95 8.83 -26.87
C ALA A 10 26.89 7.73 -27.10
N LEU A 11 27.24 6.63 -27.77
CA LEU A 11 26.33 5.51 -28.03
C LEU A 11 25.98 4.73 -26.74
N LEU A 12 26.93 4.61 -25.80
CA LEU A 12 26.73 3.98 -24.50
C LEU A 12 25.75 4.75 -23.59
N ILE A 13 25.72 6.08 -23.70
CA ILE A 13 24.80 6.94 -22.91
C ILE A 13 23.35 6.82 -23.42
N VAL A 14 23.15 6.67 -24.74
CA VAL A 14 21.80 6.50 -25.33
C VAL A 14 21.20 5.13 -24.99
N CYS A 15 22.03 4.09 -24.91
CA CYS A 15 21.58 2.75 -24.50
C CYS A 15 21.20 2.66 -23.01
N ALA A 16 21.76 3.51 -22.15
CA ALA A 16 21.44 3.54 -20.72
C ALA A 16 20.03 4.13 -20.43
N LEU A 17 19.49 4.95 -21.34
CA LEU A 17 18.17 5.56 -21.20
C LEU A 17 17.02 4.62 -21.65
N ALA A 18 17.32 3.58 -22.43
CA ALA A 18 16.33 2.61 -22.90
C ALA A 18 16.09 1.44 -21.91
N ALA A 19 16.87 1.36 -20.82
CA ALA A 19 16.85 0.23 -19.89
C ALA A 19 15.81 0.35 -18.75
N CYS A 20 15.14 1.50 -18.60
CA CYS A 20 14.04 1.67 -17.64
C CYS A 20 12.68 1.41 -18.30
N ASN A 21 12.47 0.23 -18.87
CA ASN A 21 11.13 -0.22 -19.25
C ASN A 21 10.52 -1.03 -18.09
N GLN A 22 10.40 -0.41 -16.92
CA GLN A 22 9.62 -0.99 -15.83
C GLN A 22 8.15 -0.91 -16.21
N THR A 23 7.63 -2.00 -16.75
CA THR A 23 6.18 -2.17 -16.91
C THR A 23 5.58 -2.16 -15.50
N VAL A 24 4.94 -1.05 -15.14
CA VAL A 24 4.18 -0.94 -13.89
C VAL A 24 3.07 -1.97 -13.97
N LYS A 25 3.15 -3.03 -13.16
CA LYS A 25 2.05 -4.00 -13.05
C LYS A 25 0.90 -3.27 -12.39
N GLN A 26 -0.16 -3.06 -13.15
CA GLN A 26 -1.43 -2.61 -12.60
C GLN A 26 -2.00 -3.76 -11.75
N VAL A 27 -2.11 -3.51 -10.45
CA VAL A 27 -2.75 -4.42 -9.50
C VAL A 27 -4.17 -3.91 -9.28
N ASP A 28 -5.13 -4.80 -9.07
CA ASP A 28 -6.49 -4.45 -8.64
C ASP A 28 -6.67 -4.99 -7.22
N LEU A 29 -6.81 -4.09 -6.24
CA LEU A 29 -6.83 -4.47 -4.83
C LEU A 29 -8.12 -5.20 -4.44
N ASP A 30 -9.24 -4.97 -5.13
CA ASP A 30 -10.49 -5.70 -4.90
C ASP A 30 -10.34 -7.18 -5.30
N THR A 31 -9.68 -7.44 -6.42
CA THR A 31 -9.34 -8.82 -6.83
C THR A 31 -8.41 -9.48 -5.81
N VAL A 32 -7.39 -8.76 -5.32
CA VAL A 32 -6.47 -9.30 -4.29
C VAL A 32 -7.24 -9.62 -2.99
N MET A 33 -8.16 -8.75 -2.55
CA MET A 33 -8.96 -9.00 -1.36
C MET A 33 -9.87 -10.22 -1.55
N SER A 34 -10.51 -10.35 -2.71
CA SER A 34 -11.33 -11.51 -3.06
C SER A 34 -10.52 -12.81 -3.03
N ASP A 35 -9.29 -12.80 -3.53
CA ASP A 35 -8.39 -13.96 -3.48
C ASP A 35 -8.01 -14.34 -2.04
N ILE A 36 -7.80 -13.35 -1.16
CA ILE A 36 -7.56 -13.58 0.27
C ILE A 36 -8.80 -14.24 0.90
N GLU A 37 -9.99 -13.66 0.69
CA GLU A 37 -11.26 -14.18 1.23
C GLU A 37 -11.57 -15.61 0.75
N ASN A 38 -11.15 -15.95 -0.48
CA ASN A 38 -11.28 -17.31 -1.01
C ASN A 38 -10.23 -18.29 -0.46
N SER A 39 -9.10 -17.79 0.02
CA SER A 39 -7.96 -18.61 0.46
C SER A 39 -7.91 -18.85 1.96
N VAL A 40 -8.48 -17.93 2.76
CA VAL A 40 -8.49 -18.01 4.22
C VAL A 40 -9.87 -17.71 4.79
N SER A 41 -10.17 -18.29 5.95
CA SER A 41 -11.39 -17.94 6.68
C SER A 41 -11.16 -16.66 7.47
N LEU A 42 -11.77 -15.56 7.03
CA LEU A 42 -11.88 -14.32 7.79
C LEU A 42 -13.20 -14.29 8.60
N PRO A 43 -13.29 -13.51 9.70
CA PRO A 43 -14.57 -13.25 10.34
C PRO A 43 -15.49 -12.43 9.41
N GLU A 44 -16.71 -12.14 9.86
CA GLU A 44 -17.57 -11.22 9.11
C GLU A 44 -16.92 -9.83 9.10
N MET A 45 -16.44 -9.40 7.95
CA MET A 45 -15.76 -8.12 7.78
C MET A 45 -16.75 -7.03 7.33
N MET A 46 -16.50 -5.80 7.75
CA MET A 46 -17.12 -4.60 7.19
C MET A 46 -16.09 -3.80 6.39
N GLU A 47 -16.57 -3.20 5.31
CA GLU A 47 -15.80 -2.30 4.46
C GLU A 47 -15.72 -0.90 5.05
N LEU A 48 -14.52 -0.34 5.07
CA LEU A 48 -14.29 1.07 5.33
C LEU A 48 -14.11 1.82 4.01
N ASN A 49 -14.73 2.99 3.91
CA ASN A 49 -14.64 3.85 2.74
C ASN A 49 -13.73 5.06 3.00
N ALA A 50 -13.65 5.97 2.02
CA ALA A 50 -12.75 7.12 2.09
C ALA A 50 -13.04 8.05 3.28
N ASP A 51 -14.31 8.16 3.70
CA ASP A 51 -14.70 9.00 4.84
C ASP A 51 -14.12 8.44 6.16
N ASN A 52 -14.02 7.11 6.27
CA ASN A 52 -13.48 6.43 7.45
C ASN A 52 -11.95 6.55 7.56
N LEU A 53 -11.22 6.78 6.46
CA LEU A 53 -9.75 6.89 6.50
C LEU A 53 -9.26 8.05 7.40
N SER A 54 -10.08 9.09 7.55
CA SER A 54 -9.80 10.20 8.45
C SER A 54 -9.66 9.77 9.93
N GLU A 55 -10.36 8.72 10.35
CA GLU A 55 -10.26 8.13 11.70
C GLU A 55 -8.88 7.50 11.94
N TYR A 56 -8.21 7.07 10.87
CA TYR A 56 -6.86 6.53 10.87
C TYR A 56 -5.80 7.63 10.62
N GLY A 57 -6.22 8.89 10.47
CA GLY A 57 -5.34 10.00 10.11
C GLY A 57 -4.75 9.90 8.71
N ILE A 58 -5.36 9.08 7.84
CA ILE A 58 -4.96 8.87 6.45
C ILE A 58 -5.78 9.81 5.56
N ASP A 59 -5.10 10.57 4.70
CA ASP A 59 -5.75 11.34 3.66
C ASP A 59 -6.07 10.40 2.48
N ALA A 60 -7.35 10.22 2.17
CA ALA A 60 -7.79 9.38 1.05
C ALA A 60 -7.16 9.82 -0.29
N SER A 61 -6.80 11.10 -0.43
CA SER A 61 -6.16 11.62 -1.63
C SER A 61 -4.71 11.18 -1.79
N ASP A 62 -4.08 10.57 -0.77
CA ASP A 62 -2.75 9.96 -0.87
C ASP A 62 -2.78 8.58 -1.58
N ALA A 63 -3.97 7.98 -1.71
CA ALA A 63 -4.16 6.66 -2.31
C ALA A 63 -4.78 6.76 -3.71
N LYS A 64 -4.21 6.01 -4.65
CA LYS A 64 -4.78 5.78 -5.98
C LYS A 64 -5.93 4.77 -5.94
N GLN A 65 -5.79 3.76 -5.09
CA GLN A 65 -6.83 2.80 -4.72
C GLN A 65 -6.52 2.24 -3.33
N PHE A 66 -7.54 1.79 -2.62
CA PHE A 66 -7.38 1.09 -1.35
C PHE A 66 -8.52 0.09 -1.15
N VAL A 67 -8.23 -0.95 -0.38
CA VAL A 67 -9.24 -1.84 0.18
C VAL A 67 -8.97 -1.93 1.67
N PHE A 68 -10.00 -1.66 2.47
CA PHE A 68 -9.91 -1.73 3.92
C PHE A 68 -11.12 -2.48 4.47
N ARG A 69 -10.83 -3.58 5.18
CA ARG A 69 -11.78 -4.45 5.85
C ARG A 69 -11.43 -4.53 7.33
N ILE A 70 -12.42 -4.40 8.20
CA ILE A 70 -12.28 -4.60 9.66
C ILE A 70 -13.33 -5.60 10.15
N ASP A 71 -13.08 -6.27 11.27
CA ASP A 71 -14.08 -7.12 11.90
C ASP A 71 -15.36 -6.33 12.22
N LYS A 72 -16.51 -6.81 11.72
CA LYS A 72 -17.80 -6.13 11.87
C LYS A 72 -18.28 -6.09 13.32
N SER A 73 -17.85 -7.03 14.16
CA SER A 73 -18.31 -7.09 15.55
C SER A 73 -17.64 -6.04 16.43
N GLY A 74 -16.47 -5.54 16.04
CA GLY A 74 -15.64 -4.64 16.84
C GLY A 74 -15.05 -5.30 18.09
N ILE A 75 -15.27 -6.61 18.28
CA ILE A 75 -14.72 -7.39 19.41
C ILE A 75 -13.32 -7.89 19.07
N LYS A 76 -13.09 -8.23 17.80
CA LYS A 76 -11.80 -8.72 17.34
C LYS A 76 -10.99 -7.59 16.72
N ALA A 77 -9.67 -7.74 16.78
CA ALA A 77 -8.72 -6.81 16.16
C ALA A 77 -8.39 -7.16 14.70
N ASP A 78 -9.18 -8.04 14.07
CA ASP A 78 -8.92 -8.48 12.70
C ASP A 78 -9.16 -7.32 11.72
N GLU A 79 -8.10 -6.92 11.02
CA GLU A 79 -8.11 -5.86 10.02
C GLU A 79 -7.26 -6.28 8.82
N VAL A 80 -7.73 -5.98 7.60
CA VAL A 80 -6.97 -6.12 6.36
C VAL A 80 -7.03 -4.79 5.63
N ALA A 81 -5.87 -4.14 5.50
CA ALA A 81 -5.74 -2.83 4.87
C ALA A 81 -4.67 -2.88 3.77
N MET A 82 -5.07 -2.54 2.55
CA MET A 82 -4.19 -2.51 1.38
C MET A 82 -4.32 -1.17 0.66
N PHE A 83 -3.20 -0.57 0.29
CA PHE A 83 -3.14 0.72 -0.36
C PHE A 83 -2.17 0.68 -1.55
N GLU A 84 -2.61 1.20 -2.70
CA GLU A 84 -1.70 1.69 -3.73
C GLU A 84 -1.62 3.20 -3.58
N ALA A 85 -0.48 3.70 -3.11
CA ALA A 85 -0.26 5.14 -2.95
C ALA A 85 0.04 5.81 -4.30
N ASN A 86 -0.20 7.12 -4.40
CA ASN A 86 0.10 7.89 -5.61
C ASN A 86 1.61 7.93 -5.93
N ASP A 87 2.44 7.98 -4.89
CA ASP A 87 3.90 8.03 -4.98
C ASP A 87 4.55 7.51 -3.68
N ALA A 88 5.88 7.54 -3.64
CA ALA A 88 6.67 7.05 -2.50
C ALA A 88 6.47 7.88 -1.22
N ASP A 89 6.23 9.19 -1.34
CA ASP A 89 6.03 10.07 -0.18
C ASP A 89 4.63 9.84 0.41
N ALA A 90 3.62 9.69 -0.44
CA ALA A 90 2.27 9.27 -0.06
C ALA A 90 2.29 7.88 0.61
N ALA A 91 3.05 6.94 0.05
CA ALA A 91 3.23 5.62 0.65
C ALA A 91 3.85 5.72 2.05
N ALA A 92 4.86 6.58 2.23
CA ALA A 92 5.49 6.81 3.51
C ALA A 92 4.52 7.39 4.55
N ARG A 93 3.70 8.39 4.16
CA ARG A 93 2.67 8.97 5.03
C ARG A 93 1.62 7.93 5.46
N ILE A 94 1.06 7.18 4.50
CA ILE A 94 0.07 6.12 4.79
C ILE A 94 0.68 5.09 5.74
N LYS A 95 1.91 4.64 5.46
CA LYS A 95 2.61 3.66 6.29
C LYS A 95 2.79 4.15 7.74
N GLU A 96 3.22 5.39 7.93
CA GLU A 96 3.39 5.97 9.27
C GLU A 96 2.08 5.91 10.08
N LYS A 97 0.95 6.23 9.44
CA LYS A 97 -0.37 6.19 10.09
C LYS A 97 -0.81 4.77 10.44
N LEU A 98 -0.63 3.81 9.53
CA LEU A 98 -0.95 2.41 9.80
C LEU A 98 -0.06 1.81 10.90
N GLU A 99 1.23 2.15 10.95
CA GLU A 99 2.13 1.71 12.02
C GLU A 99 1.74 2.30 13.38
N ALA A 100 1.35 3.58 13.41
CA ALA A 100 0.82 4.22 14.62
C ALA A 100 -0.48 3.55 15.11
N HIS A 101 -1.42 3.27 14.20
CA HIS A 101 -2.66 2.55 14.50
C HIS A 101 -2.38 1.14 15.04
N LEU A 102 -1.50 0.39 14.37
CA LEU A 102 -1.11 -0.95 14.80
C LEU A 102 -0.49 -0.93 16.22
N ALA A 103 0.37 0.05 16.51
CA ALA A 103 0.95 0.22 17.84
C ALA A 103 -0.11 0.57 18.90
N GLN A 104 -1.07 1.44 18.56
CA GLN A 104 -2.19 1.78 19.43
C GLN A 104 -3.03 0.54 19.74
N ARG A 105 -3.47 -0.18 18.71
CA ARG A 105 -4.26 -1.42 18.84
C ARG A 105 -3.52 -2.47 19.68
N ALA A 106 -2.23 -2.69 19.41
CA ALA A 106 -1.43 -3.61 20.21
C ALA A 106 -1.41 -3.22 21.71
N ASN A 107 -1.30 -1.93 22.02
CA ASN A 107 -1.31 -1.45 23.41
C ASN A 107 -2.68 -1.61 24.07
N GLU A 108 -3.77 -1.35 23.36
CA GLU A 108 -5.12 -1.50 23.89
C GLU A 108 -5.47 -2.97 24.16
N PHE A 109 -5.18 -3.87 23.23
CA PHE A 109 -5.47 -5.29 23.38
C PHE A 109 -4.56 -5.97 24.41
N ASN A 110 -3.29 -5.55 24.53
CA ASN A 110 -2.40 -6.08 25.58
C ASN A 110 -2.81 -5.65 26.99
N ASN A 111 -3.40 -4.46 27.14
CA ASN A 111 -3.83 -3.92 28.43
C ASN A 111 -5.35 -4.06 28.65
N TYR A 112 -6.03 -4.85 27.84
CA TYR A 112 -7.47 -5.03 27.94
C TYR A 112 -7.82 -5.91 29.15
N LEU A 113 -8.42 -5.29 30.18
CA LEU A 113 -9.04 -5.97 31.31
C LEU A 113 -10.57 -5.87 31.10
N PRO A 114 -11.24 -6.98 30.75
CA PRO A 114 -12.69 -6.99 30.48
C PRO A 114 -13.55 -6.71 31.71
#